data_AF-A0A1W9R7H9-F1
#
_entry.id   AF-A0A1W9R7H9-F1
#
_cell.length_a   1.000
_cell.length_b   1.000
_cell.length_c   1.000
_cell.angle_alpha   90.00
_cell.angle_beta   90.00
_cell.angle_gamma   90.00
#
_symmetry.space_group_name_H-M   'P 1'
#
loop_
_entity.id
_entity.type
_entity.pdbx_description
1 polymer ?
#
loop_
_entity_poly.entity_id
_entity_poly.type
_entity_poly.pdbx_seq_one_letter_code
_entity_poly.pdbx_strand_id
1 'polypeptide(L)'
;MAIINISPILREKLTDKGVEALIKLLNEVEEKAKDRTLETAESKFEARVTQLEIKFEKKLGEFRSSIEERLGEFRNSIEERLGEFKISLLKWIIGLFIGQTAIILSILAIFINLIVK
;
A
#
# COMPACT_ATOMS: atom_id res chain seq x y z
N MET A 1 6.09 12.32 -45.22
CA MET A 1 5.90 13.61 -45.90
C MET A 1 4.47 13.67 -46.39
N ALA A 2 3.66 14.59 -45.89
CA ALA A 2 2.35 14.84 -46.47
C ALA A 2 2.57 15.49 -47.84
N ILE A 3 2.13 14.84 -48.92
CA ILE A 3 2.21 15.43 -50.26
C ILE A 3 1.06 16.42 -50.35
N ILE A 4 1.36 17.70 -50.11
CA ILE A 4 0.37 18.79 -50.22
C ILE A 4 0.10 19.00 -51.72
N ASN A 5 -0.99 18.41 -52.23
CA ASN A 5 -1.43 18.63 -53.60
C ASN A 5 -2.17 19.98 -53.69
N ILE A 6 -1.53 20.97 -54.29
CA ILE A 6 -2.11 22.30 -54.46
C ILE A 6 -3.03 22.32 -55.68
N SER A 7 -4.29 22.76 -55.47
CA SER A 7 -5.31 22.91 -56.50
C SER A 7 -4.81 23.75 -57.69
N PRO A 8 -5.16 23.40 -58.94
CA PRO A 8 -4.76 24.17 -60.14
C PRO A 8 -5.07 25.68 -60.03
N ILE A 9 -6.20 26.01 -59.39
CA ILE A 9 -6.69 27.39 -59.19
C ILE A 9 -5.71 28.21 -58.33
N LEU A 10 -5.12 27.59 -57.31
CA LEU A 10 -4.15 28.24 -56.43
C LEU A 10 -2.81 28.44 -57.14
N ARG A 11 -2.42 27.51 -58.02
CA ARG A 11 -1.18 27.59 -58.80
C ARG A 11 -1.22 28.69 -59.86
N GLU A 12 -2.36 28.84 -60.53
CA GLU A 12 -2.59 29.92 -61.51
C GLU A 12 -2.58 31.31 -60.84
N LYS A 13 -3.22 31.45 -59.67
CA LYS A 13 -3.31 32.75 -58.97
C LYS A 13 -2.07 33.16 -58.19
N LEU A 14 -1.34 32.19 -57.60
CA LEU A 14 -0.17 32.48 -56.75
C LEU A 14 1.15 32.45 -57.51
N THR A 15 1.17 32.01 -58.78
CA THR A 15 2.37 31.68 -59.56
C THR A 15 3.22 30.58 -58.89
N ASP A 16 4.16 29.99 -59.62
CA ASP A 16 4.99 28.88 -59.10
C ASP A 16 5.78 29.28 -57.84
N LYS A 17 6.29 30.51 -57.78
CA LYS A 17 7.03 31.03 -56.61
C LYS A 17 6.15 31.19 -55.37
N GLY A 18 4.90 31.62 -55.54
CA GLY A 18 3.97 31.79 -54.42
C GLY A 18 3.48 30.45 -53.87
N VAL A 19 3.31 29.46 -54.74
CA VAL A 19 3.02 28.07 -54.36
C VAL A 19 4.15 27.48 -53.54
N GLU A 20 5.40 27.68 -53.94
CA GLU A 20 6.57 27.17 -53.21
C GLU A 20 6.73 27.83 -51.83
N ALA A 21 6.50 29.13 -51.74
CA ALA A 21 6.49 29.85 -50.45
C ALA A 21 5.37 29.35 -49.52
N LEU A 22 4.17 29.07 -50.06
CA LEU A 22 3.05 28.53 -49.29
C LEU A 22 3.33 27.11 -48.77
N ILE A 23 3.93 26.23 -49.60
CA ILE A 23 4.34 24.90 -49.18
C ILE A 23 5.36 24.98 -48.04
N LYS A 24 6.35 25.87 -48.17
CA LYS A 24 7.36 26.06 -47.12
C LYS A 24 6.73 26.51 -45.80
N LEU A 25 5.81 27.48 -45.85
CA LEU A 25 5.11 27.96 -44.65
C LEU A 25 4.22 26.87 -44.04
N LEU A 26 3.51 26.08 -44.86
CA LEU A 26 2.66 25.00 -44.36
C LEU A 26 3.48 23.89 -43.70
N ASN A 27 4.65 23.56 -44.24
CA ASN A 27 5.58 22.61 -43.64
C ASN A 27 6.13 23.13 -42.31
N GLU A 28 6.55 24.41 -42.22
CA GLU A 28 7.01 25.01 -40.96
C GLU A 28 5.91 25.05 -39.90
N VAL A 29 4.65 25.30 -40.30
CA VAL A 29 3.50 25.27 -39.39
C VAL A 29 3.19 23.85 -38.93
N GLU A 30 3.26 22.86 -39.82
CA GLU A 30 3.06 21.44 -39.48
C GLU A 30 4.11 20.96 -38.48
N GLU A 31 5.39 21.30 -38.71
CA GLU A 31 6.49 20.97 -37.82
C GLU A 31 6.31 21.60 -36.43
N LYS A 32 6.07 22.92 -36.38
CA LYS A 32 5.79 23.61 -35.10
C LYS A 32 4.55 23.10 -34.39
N ALA A 33 3.51 22.70 -35.13
CA ALA A 33 2.30 22.12 -34.55
C ALA A 33 2.58 20.75 -33.93
N LYS A 34 3.39 19.91 -34.59
CA LYS A 34 3.82 18.62 -34.04
C LYS A 34 4.65 18.81 -32.77
N ASP A 35 5.64 19.70 -32.80
CA ASP A 35 6.50 19.96 -31.65
C ASP A 35 5.70 20.45 -30.45
N ARG A 36 4.80 21.43 -30.63
CA ARG A 36 3.91 21.90 -29.56
C ARG A 36 2.99 20.81 -29.03
N THR A 37 2.49 19.95 -29.91
CA THR A 37 1.62 18.85 -29.50
C THR A 37 2.41 17.83 -28.68
N LEU A 38 3.65 17.54 -29.07
CA LEU A 38 4.55 16.65 -28.35
C LEU A 38 4.90 17.24 -26.98
N GLU A 39 5.34 18.50 -26.92
CA GLU A 39 5.66 19.20 -25.67
C GLU A 39 4.46 19.23 -24.70
N THR A 40 3.27 19.50 -25.22
CA THR A 40 2.04 19.47 -24.41
C THR A 40 1.72 18.06 -23.91
N ALA A 41 1.96 17.04 -24.72
CA ALA A 41 1.74 15.65 -24.34
C ALA A 41 2.75 15.21 -23.27
N GLU A 42 4.02 15.55 -23.43
CA GLU A 42 5.10 15.30 -22.46
C GLU A 42 4.79 15.96 -21.11
N SER A 43 4.47 17.25 -21.12
CA SER A 43 4.11 17.98 -19.89
C SER A 43 2.90 17.37 -19.17
N LYS A 44 1.86 16.97 -19.92
CA LYS A 44 0.69 16.29 -19.33
C LYS A 44 1.04 14.90 -18.80
N PHE A 45 1.93 14.19 -19.46
CA PHE A 45 2.38 12.87 -19.04
C PHE A 45 3.19 12.98 -17.75
N GLU A 46 4.17 13.88 -17.70
CA GLU A 46 4.97 14.17 -16.51
C GLU A 46 4.08 14.55 -15.32
N ALA A 47 3.15 15.48 -15.51
CA ALA A 47 2.20 15.87 -14.46
C ALA A 47 1.35 14.68 -13.95
N ARG A 48 0.95 13.76 -14.83
CA ARG A 48 0.20 12.56 -14.43
C ARG A 48 1.07 11.57 -13.68
N VAL A 49 2.32 11.39 -14.10
CA VAL A 49 3.29 10.52 -13.41
C VAL A 49 3.55 11.05 -12.00
N THR A 50 3.86 12.34 -11.83
CA THR A 50 4.06 12.95 -10.51
C THR A 50 2.81 12.82 -9.62
N GLN A 51 1.62 13.01 -10.18
CA GLN A 51 0.37 12.80 -9.42
C GLN A 51 0.16 11.34 -8.99
N LEU A 52 0.58 10.37 -9.82
CA LEU A 52 0.52 8.96 -9.46
C LEU A 52 1.54 8.61 -8.37
N GLU A 53 2.76 9.14 -8.44
CA GLU A 53 3.78 8.96 -7.41
C GLU A 53 3.27 9.46 -6.05
N ILE A 54 2.74 10.69 -5.98
CA ILE A 54 2.17 11.26 -4.75
C ILE A 54 1.02 10.40 -4.20
N LYS A 55 0.11 9.94 -5.07
CA LYS A 55 -1.01 9.07 -4.65
C LYS A 55 -0.51 7.72 -4.15
N PHE A 56 0.54 7.18 -4.76
CA PHE A 56 1.11 5.90 -4.39
C PHE A 56 1.83 5.98 -3.05
N GLU A 57 2.66 7.00 -2.84
CA GLU A 57 3.31 7.28 -1.55
C GLU A 57 2.29 7.44 -0.43
N LYS A 58 1.22 8.21 -0.67
CA LYS A 58 0.12 8.37 0.30
C LYS A 58 -0.52 7.03 0.66
N LYS A 59 -0.88 6.22 -0.34
CA LYS A 59 -1.49 4.90 -0.10
C LYS A 59 -0.54 3.94 0.62
N LEU A 60 0.76 3.98 0.32
CA LEU A 60 1.76 3.19 1.03
C LEU A 60 1.89 3.61 2.49
N GLY A 61 1.87 4.92 2.77
CA GLY A 61 1.86 5.45 4.13
C GLY A 61 0.63 4.99 4.93
N GLU A 62 -0.56 5.13 4.34
CA GLU A 62 -1.82 4.66 4.94
C GLU A 62 -1.80 3.15 5.21
N PHE A 63 -1.33 2.37 4.23
CA PHE A 63 -1.21 0.91 4.37
C PHE A 63 -0.25 0.50 5.48
N ARG A 64 0.92 1.16 5.56
CA ARG A 64 1.90 0.91 6.62
C ARG A 64 1.32 1.23 8.00
N SER A 65 0.65 2.37 8.13
CA SER A 65 0.00 2.76 9.39
C SER A 65 -1.06 1.74 9.82
N SER A 66 -1.88 1.24 8.88
CA SER A 66 -2.90 0.23 9.19
C SER A 66 -2.29 -1.12 9.60
N ILE A 67 -1.16 -1.51 9.00
CA ILE A 67 -0.42 -2.70 9.43
C ILE A 67 0.14 -2.52 10.84
N GLU A 68 0.78 -1.39 11.12
CA GLU A 68 1.36 -1.10 12.44
C GLU A 68 0.28 -1.12 13.54
N GLU A 69 -0.89 -0.53 13.27
CA GLU A 69 -2.05 -0.57 14.16
C GLU A 69 -2.53 -2.02 14.41
N ARG A 70 -2.80 -2.78 13.35
CA ARG A 70 -3.26 -4.17 13.46
C ARG A 70 -2.25 -5.08 14.17
N LEU A 71 -0.96 -4.86 13.95
CA LEU A 71 0.09 -5.60 14.66
C LEU A 71 0.13 -5.24 16.15
N GLY A 72 -0.07 -3.97 16.49
CA GLY A 72 -0.20 -3.51 17.87
C GLY A 72 -1.41 -4.16 18.57
N GLU A 73 -2.58 -4.13 17.95
CA GLU A 73 -3.79 -4.79 18.46
C GLU A 73 -3.59 -6.30 18.64
N PHE A 74 -3.00 -6.96 17.63
CA PHE A 74 -2.72 -8.39 17.69
C PHE A 74 -1.75 -8.74 18.83
N ARG A 75 -0.69 -7.95 19.01
CA ARG A 75 0.26 -8.13 20.11
C ARG A 75 -0.43 -7.98 21.47
N ASN A 76 -1.25 -6.93 21.64
CA ASN A 76 -2.00 -6.70 22.88
C ASN A 76 -2.95 -7.87 23.18
N SER A 77 -3.68 -8.34 22.17
CA SER A 77 -4.56 -9.52 22.31
C SER A 77 -3.80 -10.78 22.70
N ILE A 78 -2.58 -10.98 22.19
CA ILE A 78 -1.74 -12.13 22.60
C ILE A 78 -1.28 -11.95 24.05
N GLU A 79 -0.78 -10.78 24.42
CA GLU A 79 -0.29 -10.50 25.77
C GLU A 79 -1.40 -10.68 26.82
N GLU A 80 -2.62 -10.21 26.53
CA GLU A 80 -3.80 -10.41 27.36
C GLU A 80 -4.14 -11.90 27.53
N ARG A 81 -4.29 -12.64 26.43
CA ARG A 81 -4.60 -14.09 26.48
C ARG A 81 -3.54 -14.90 27.20
N LEU A 82 -2.25 -14.54 27.03
CA LEU A 82 -1.16 -15.17 27.76
C LEU A 82 -1.21 -14.86 29.26
N GLY A 83 -1.58 -13.62 29.62
CA GLY A 83 -1.79 -13.23 31.01
C GLY A 83 -2.92 -14.02 31.66
N GLU A 84 -4.08 -14.09 31.01
CA GLU A 84 -5.23 -14.87 31.47
C GLU A 84 -4.88 -16.36 31.61
N PHE A 85 -4.19 -16.92 30.62
CA PHE A 85 -3.74 -18.31 30.65
C PHE A 85 -2.78 -18.57 31.83
N LYS A 86 -1.79 -17.70 32.06
CA LYS A 86 -0.88 -17.80 33.21
C LYS A 86 -1.63 -17.77 34.54
N ILE A 87 -2.59 -16.86 34.70
CA ILE A 87 -3.41 -16.76 35.92
C ILE A 87 -4.26 -18.02 36.10
N SER A 88 -4.88 -18.51 35.04
CA SER A 88 -5.68 -19.74 35.05
C SER A 88 -4.84 -20.95 35.46
N LEU A 89 -3.66 -21.12 34.86
CA LEU A 89 -2.71 -22.17 35.23
C LEU A 89 -2.28 -22.06 36.69
N LEU A 90 -1.97 -20.86 37.17
CA LEU A 90 -1.56 -20.65 38.56
C LEU A 90 -2.67 -21.04 39.54
N LYS A 91 -3.93 -20.66 39.26
CA LYS A 91 -5.09 -21.07 40.06
C LYS A 91 -5.23 -22.59 40.12
N TRP A 92 -5.07 -23.27 38.98
CA TRP A 92 -5.17 -24.73 38.91
C TRP A 92 -4.04 -25.42 39.69
N ILE A 93 -2.80 -24.95 39.55
CA ILE A 93 -1.63 -25.46 40.28
C ILE A 93 -1.82 -25.29 41.79
N ILE A 94 -2.25 -24.11 42.25
CA ILE A 94 -2.51 -23.85 43.68
C ILE A 94 -3.61 -24.79 44.20
N GLY A 95 -4.70 -24.96 43.45
CA GLY A 95 -5.77 -25.89 43.82
C GLY A 95 -5.28 -27.33 43.97
N LEU A 96 -4.40 -27.78 43.05
CA LEU A 96 -3.77 -29.09 43.12
C LEU A 96 -2.91 -29.24 44.38
N PHE A 97 -2.09 -28.24 44.72
CA PHE A 97 -1.28 -28.26 45.95
C PHE A 97 -2.12 -28.28 47.23
N ILE A 98 -3.20 -27.50 47.29
CA ILE A 98 -4.12 -27.51 48.45
C ILE A 98 -4.78 -28.89 48.59
N GLY A 99 -5.21 -29.50 47.49
CA GLY A 99 -5.77 -30.86 47.49
C GLY A 99 -4.77 -31.90 47.98
N GLN A 100 -3.54 -31.88 47.45
CA GLN A 100 -2.47 -32.81 47.86
C GLN A 100 -2.11 -32.67 49.33
N THR A 101 -1.97 -31.44 49.84
CA THR A 101 -1.64 -31.21 51.26
C THR A 101 -2.74 -31.73 52.19
N ALA A 102 -4.01 -31.51 51.86
CA ALA A 102 -5.14 -32.04 52.63
C ALA A 102 -5.15 -33.58 52.67
N ILE A 103 -4.87 -34.25 51.54
CA ILE A 103 -4.78 -35.71 51.47
C ILE A 103 -3.62 -36.22 52.33
N ILE A 104 -2.43 -35.63 52.20
CA ILE A 104 -1.24 -36.04 52.96
C ILE A 104 -1.47 -35.88 54.46
N LEU A 105 -2.03 -34.75 54.90
CA LEU A 105 -2.36 -34.50 56.30
C LEU A 105 -3.39 -35.50 56.84
N SER A 106 -4.40 -35.85 56.04
CA SER A 106 -5.41 -36.84 56.43
C SER A 106 -4.79 -38.22 56.63
N ILE A 107 -3.91 -38.66 55.72
CA ILE A 107 -3.18 -39.94 55.82
C ILE A 107 -2.26 -39.93 57.05
N LEU A 108 -1.53 -38.84 57.27
CA LEU A 108 -0.62 -38.71 58.41
C LEU A 108 -1.37 -38.78 59.75
N ALA A 109 -2.53 -38.11 59.86
CA ALA A 109 -3.36 -38.14 61.06
C ALA A 109 -3.88 -39.56 61.36
N ILE A 110 -4.32 -40.29 60.34
CA ILE A 110 -4.74 -41.69 60.47
C ILE A 110 -3.57 -42.56 60.96
N PHE A 111 -2.39 -42.38 60.38
CA PHE A 111 -1.19 -43.15 60.74
C PHE A 111 -0.75 -42.91 62.19
N ILE A 112 -0.73 -41.64 62.65
CA ILE A 112 -0.42 -41.30 64.04
C ILE A 112 -1.42 -41.96 65.00
N ASN A 113 -2.71 -41.90 64.69
CA ASN A 113 -3.75 -42.53 65.51
C ASN A 113 -3.61 -44.06 65.59
N LEU A 114 -3.05 -44.70 64.55
CA LEU A 114 -2.77 -46.14 64.56
C LEU A 114 -1.58 -46.51 65.45
N ILE A 115 -0.54 -45.66 65.51
CA ILE A 115 0.67 -45.92 66.31
C ILE A 115 0.46 -45.63 67.80
N VAL A 116 -0.33 -44.61 68.12
CA VAL A 116 -0.54 -44.14 69.50
C VAL A 116 -1.56 -45.03 70.26
N LYS A 117 -2.21 -45.98 69.57
CA LYS A 117 -3.21 -46.89 70.12
C LYS A 117 -2.68 -48.31 70.26
#